data_AF-A0A848WC46-F1
#
_entry.id   AF-A0A848WC46-F1
#
_cell.length_a   1.000
_cell.length_b   1.000
_cell.length_c   1.000
_cell.angle_alpha   90.00
_cell.angle_beta   90.00
_cell.angle_gamma   90.00
#
_symmetry.space_group_name_H-M   'P 1'
#
loop_
_entity.id
_entity.type
_entity.pdbx_description
1 polymer ?
#
loop_
_entity_poly.entity_id
_entity_poly.type
_entity_poly.pdbx_seq_one_letter_code
_entity_poly.pdbx_strand_id
1 'polypeptide(L)'
;MIAASLRGIATAGIALGMIALTAPAAQAQSGEVASVGPASPLETSREYLIKAALLFNFAKFAQWPATRFGNDSAPLRVCVIGADPFGSALTSLAGKTVANRTLAVLRITAAEKAAVCHILFVSASEQPRLDQILDAVGSQPILTVADMDQFTGAGGIVALKAADNRSRLEINVEAAEKAGLKLSSKLLRLSDTVDMQAVDQPESLI
;
A
#
# COMPACT_ATOMS: atom_id res chain seq x y z
N MET A 1 71.28 -11.79 -78.77
CA MET A 1 72.50 -12.46 -78.28
C MET A 1 73.01 -11.68 -77.08
N ILE A 2 73.06 -12.32 -75.90
CA ILE A 2 74.01 -12.07 -74.77
C ILE A 2 73.89 -10.69 -74.07
N ALA A 3 73.91 -10.48 -72.76
CA ALA A 3 73.87 -11.23 -71.49
C ALA A 3 73.72 -10.14 -70.40
N ALA A 4 72.87 -10.31 -69.39
CA ALA A 4 73.20 -10.74 -68.02
C ALA A 4 73.83 -9.69 -67.07
N SER A 5 73.25 -9.65 -65.86
CA SER A 5 73.84 -9.29 -64.55
C SER A 5 74.01 -7.78 -64.27
N LEU A 6 73.66 -7.22 -63.11
CA LEU A 6 73.91 -7.68 -61.74
C LEU A 6 72.82 -7.19 -60.74
N ARG A 7 72.81 -7.90 -59.60
CA ARG A 7 71.90 -7.83 -58.44
C ARG A 7 72.03 -6.53 -57.63
N GLY A 8 70.94 -6.15 -56.94
CA GLY A 8 70.97 -5.24 -55.79
C GLY A 8 69.63 -5.29 -55.03
N ILE A 9 69.62 -5.97 -53.89
CA ILE A 9 68.48 -6.11 -52.96
C ILE A 9 68.66 -5.06 -51.86
N ALA A 10 67.59 -4.32 -51.48
CA ALA A 10 67.39 -3.83 -50.11
C ALA A 10 65.94 -3.32 -49.87
N THR A 11 65.12 -4.26 -49.39
CA THR A 11 64.13 -4.16 -48.30
C THR A 11 63.36 -2.86 -48.02
N ALA A 12 62.03 -3.03 -48.06
CA ALA A 12 60.93 -2.21 -47.61
C ALA A 12 61.08 -1.53 -46.24
N GLY A 13 60.56 -0.31 -46.17
CA GLY A 13 60.40 0.45 -44.93
C GLY A 13 59.23 -0.02 -44.07
N ILE A 14 59.36 0.21 -42.77
CA ILE A 14 58.24 0.24 -41.82
C ILE A 14 58.56 1.34 -40.81
N ALA A 15 57.74 2.40 -40.84
CA ALA A 15 57.68 3.42 -39.80
C ALA A 15 56.86 2.86 -38.62
N LEU A 16 57.47 2.73 -37.44
CA LEU A 16 56.74 2.52 -36.19
C LEU A 16 56.73 3.83 -35.40
N GLY A 17 55.59 4.53 -35.43
CA GLY A 17 55.28 5.58 -34.47
C GLY A 17 54.91 4.95 -33.13
N MET A 18 55.61 5.35 -32.06
CA MET A 18 55.21 5.02 -30.69
C MET A 18 54.03 5.89 -30.28
N ILE A 19 52.86 5.28 -30.19
CA ILE A 19 51.65 5.87 -29.61
C ILE A 19 51.84 5.92 -28.10
N ALA A 20 51.87 7.12 -27.52
CA ALA A 20 51.85 7.31 -26.07
C ALA A 20 50.50 6.81 -25.53
N LEU A 21 50.52 5.73 -24.74
CA LEU A 21 49.37 5.25 -23.99
C LEU A 21 49.05 6.22 -22.85
N THR A 22 48.05 7.06 -23.02
CA THR A 22 47.43 7.83 -21.93
C THR A 22 46.54 6.89 -21.11
N ALA A 23 46.92 6.64 -19.86
CA ALA A 23 46.07 5.95 -18.91
C ALA A 23 44.86 6.86 -18.57
N PRO A 24 43.61 6.39 -18.70
CA PRO A 24 42.47 7.17 -18.26
C PRO A 24 42.45 7.21 -16.73
N ALA A 25 42.50 8.42 -16.16
CA ALA A 25 42.22 8.65 -14.76
C ALA A 25 40.80 8.16 -14.44
N ALA A 26 40.70 7.17 -13.57
CA ALA A 26 39.43 6.64 -13.08
C ALA A 26 38.65 7.76 -12.38
N GLN A 27 37.60 8.24 -13.04
CA GLN A 27 36.66 9.19 -12.45
C GLN A 27 35.79 8.42 -11.45
N ALA A 28 36.05 8.64 -10.16
CA ALA A 28 35.16 8.22 -9.09
C ALA A 28 33.86 9.01 -9.22
N GLN A 29 32.80 8.36 -9.72
CA GLN A 29 31.45 8.91 -9.70
C GLN A 29 30.92 8.81 -8.27
N SER A 30 30.91 9.94 -7.57
CA SER A 30 30.16 10.11 -6.33
C SER A 30 28.69 9.85 -6.64
N GLY A 31 28.17 8.70 -6.21
CA GLY A 31 26.76 8.37 -6.32
C GLY A 31 25.93 9.37 -5.50
N GLU A 32 25.13 10.17 -6.19
CA GLU A 32 24.10 11.01 -5.61
C GLU A 32 23.03 10.10 -4.99
N VAL A 33 23.13 9.87 -3.68
CA VAL A 33 22.08 9.22 -2.91
C VAL A 33 20.84 10.12 -2.95
N ALA A 34 19.86 9.76 -3.78
CA ALA A 34 18.55 10.39 -3.79
C ALA A 34 17.94 10.27 -2.39
N SER A 35 17.97 11.38 -1.65
CA SER A 35 17.29 11.54 -0.37
C SER A 35 15.78 11.40 -0.59
N VAL A 36 15.21 10.26 -0.18
CA VAL A 36 13.75 10.12 -0.04
C VAL A 36 13.31 11.06 1.09
N GLY A 37 12.87 12.25 0.73
CA GLY A 37 12.27 13.20 1.67
C GLY A 37 10.89 12.75 2.15
N PRO A 38 10.39 13.28 3.28
CA PRO A 38 9.04 12.97 3.75
C PRO A 38 7.98 13.33 2.69
N ALA A 39 6.96 12.50 2.55
CA ALA A 39 5.86 12.72 1.61
C ALA A 39 5.18 14.08 1.85
N SER A 40 4.73 14.74 0.77
CA SER A 40 4.05 16.03 0.89
C SER A 40 2.66 15.87 1.55
N PRO A 41 2.12 16.91 2.23
CA PRO A 41 0.79 16.85 2.84
C PRO A 41 -0.35 16.47 1.87
N LEU A 42 -0.20 16.82 0.59
CA LEU A 42 -1.18 16.50 -0.46
C LEU A 42 -1.18 15.01 -0.80
N GLU A 43 0.01 14.40 -0.91
CA GLU A 43 0.15 12.96 -1.18
C GLU A 43 -0.40 12.12 -0.04
N THR A 44 -0.10 12.50 1.21
CA THR A 44 -0.68 11.88 2.40
C THR A 44 -2.22 11.98 2.38
N SER A 45 -2.78 13.15 2.05
CA SER A 45 -4.24 13.32 1.94
C SER A 45 -4.87 12.41 0.86
N ARG A 46 -4.24 12.30 -0.31
CA ARG A 46 -4.68 11.41 -1.40
C ARG A 46 -4.63 9.93 -0.99
N GLU A 47 -3.57 9.51 -0.35
CA GLU A 47 -3.43 8.15 0.18
C GLU A 47 -4.60 7.79 1.11
N TYR A 48 -4.95 8.69 2.03
CA TYR A 48 -6.05 8.45 2.97
C TYR A 48 -7.45 8.54 2.35
N LEU A 49 -7.63 9.31 1.27
CA LEU A 49 -8.86 9.24 0.46
C LEU A 49 -9.06 7.84 -0.12
N ILE A 50 -7.98 7.21 -0.60
CA ILE A 50 -8.03 5.87 -1.18
C ILE A 50 -8.25 4.82 -0.09
N LYS A 51 -7.56 4.94 1.05
CA LYS A 51 -7.80 4.07 2.21
C LYS A 51 -9.25 4.17 2.69
N ALA A 52 -9.86 5.37 2.70
CA ALA A 52 -11.28 5.52 3.03
C ALA A 52 -12.20 4.81 2.02
N ALA A 53 -11.91 4.93 0.71
CA ALA A 53 -12.63 4.19 -0.32
C ALA A 53 -12.50 2.66 -0.17
N LEU A 54 -11.32 2.18 0.26
CA LEU A 54 -11.09 0.77 0.59
C LEU A 54 -11.93 0.32 1.78
N LEU A 55 -11.99 1.10 2.86
CA LEU A 55 -12.88 0.82 4.00
C LEU A 55 -14.35 0.70 3.57
N PHE A 56 -14.80 1.57 2.65
CA PHE A 56 -16.14 1.46 2.07
C PHE A 56 -16.33 0.17 1.27
N ASN A 57 -15.34 -0.22 0.47
CA ASN A 57 -15.38 -1.48 -0.27
C ASN A 57 -15.40 -2.69 0.65
N PHE A 58 -14.64 -2.68 1.75
CA PHE A 58 -14.69 -3.74 2.75
C PHE A 58 -16.09 -3.87 3.36
N ALA A 59 -16.74 -2.75 3.67
CA ALA A 59 -18.13 -2.78 4.14
C ALA A 59 -19.07 -3.45 3.13
N LYS A 60 -18.84 -3.27 1.83
CA LYS A 60 -19.66 -3.87 0.75
C LYS A 60 -19.39 -5.34 0.49
N PHE A 61 -18.16 -5.79 0.72
CA PHE A 61 -17.68 -7.09 0.25
C PHE A 61 -17.30 -8.07 1.36
N ALA A 62 -17.26 -7.62 2.61
CA ALA A 62 -17.23 -8.49 3.78
C ALA A 62 -18.66 -8.83 4.22
N GLN A 63 -18.84 -10.06 4.69
CA GLN A 63 -20.10 -10.54 5.26
C GLN A 63 -19.86 -10.91 6.72
N TRP A 64 -20.65 -10.29 7.59
CA TRP A 64 -20.69 -10.60 9.01
C TRP A 64 -21.77 -11.64 9.31
N PRO A 65 -21.62 -12.44 10.38
CA PRO A 65 -22.67 -13.32 10.84
C PRO A 65 -23.91 -12.50 11.25
N ALA A 66 -25.12 -13.04 11.03
CA ALA A 66 -26.36 -12.32 11.32
C ALA A 66 -26.47 -11.87 12.79
N THR A 67 -25.93 -12.66 13.72
CA THR A 67 -25.86 -12.37 15.15
C THR A 67 -25.08 -11.09 15.49
N ARG A 68 -24.28 -10.56 14.56
CA ARG A 68 -23.48 -9.36 14.78
C ARG A 68 -24.31 -8.08 14.77
N PHE A 69 -25.43 -8.09 14.04
CA PHE A 69 -26.33 -6.94 13.96
C PHE A 69 -27.48 -7.11 14.94
N GLY A 70 -27.82 -6.05 15.68
CA GLY A 70 -28.93 -6.11 16.63
C GLY A 70 -30.31 -6.23 15.98
N ASN A 71 -30.46 -5.73 14.75
CA ASN A 71 -31.66 -5.84 13.91
C ASN A 71 -31.32 -5.48 12.45
N ASP A 72 -32.29 -5.54 11.54
CA ASP A 72 -32.08 -5.26 10.11
C ASP A 72 -31.76 -3.80 9.79
N SER A 73 -32.18 -2.86 10.63
CA SER A 73 -31.91 -1.42 10.48
C SER A 73 -30.64 -0.97 11.22
N ALA A 74 -29.97 -1.87 11.95
CA ALA A 74 -28.78 -1.52 12.72
C ALA A 74 -27.65 -1.05 11.78
N PRO A 75 -26.95 0.05 12.11
CA PRO A 75 -25.93 0.61 11.24
C PRO A 75 -24.70 -0.29 11.17
N LEU A 76 -24.01 -0.26 10.03
CA LEU A 76 -22.67 -0.79 9.89
C LEU A 76 -21.68 0.27 10.41
N ARG A 77 -20.98 -0.08 11.49
CA ARG A 77 -20.07 0.85 12.18
C ARG A 77 -18.63 0.64 11.74
N VAL A 78 -18.02 1.71 11.23
CA VAL A 78 -16.58 1.82 10.96
C VAL A 78 -15.98 2.64 12.09
N CYS A 79 -15.06 2.04 12.84
CA CYS A 79 -14.37 2.69 13.93
C CYS A 79 -12.95 3.04 13.55
N VAL A 80 -12.45 4.17 14.04
CA VAL A 80 -11.02 4.53 14.02
C VAL A 80 -10.52 4.53 15.46
N ILE A 81 -9.42 3.83 15.71
CA ILE A 81 -8.66 3.91 16.96
C ILE A 81 -7.29 4.54 16.69
N GLY A 82 -6.94 5.52 17.52
CA GLY A 82 -5.73 6.33 17.43
C GLY A 82 -5.89 7.62 16.65
N ALA A 83 -4.76 8.18 16.23
CA ALA A 83 -4.73 9.38 15.38
C ALA A 83 -5.52 9.11 14.10
N ASP A 84 -6.46 10.00 13.76
CA ASP A 84 -7.31 9.89 12.57
C ASP A 84 -6.69 10.67 11.41
N PRO A 85 -6.04 9.98 10.45
CA PRO A 85 -5.41 10.63 9.31
C PRO A 85 -6.38 10.88 8.14
N PHE A 86 -7.64 10.44 8.23
CA PHE A 86 -8.59 10.51 7.11
C PHE A 86 -9.16 11.90 6.86
N GLY A 87 -9.02 12.83 7.80
CA GLY A 87 -9.67 14.14 7.72
C GLY A 87 -11.18 14.00 7.47
N SER A 88 -11.69 14.67 6.43
CA SER A 88 -13.10 14.59 6.04
C SER A 88 -13.45 13.34 5.22
N ALA A 89 -12.47 12.59 4.71
CA ALA A 89 -12.68 11.47 3.79
C ALA A 89 -13.59 10.39 4.41
N LEU A 90 -13.27 9.94 5.63
CA LEU A 90 -14.06 8.91 6.29
C LEU A 90 -15.44 9.44 6.69
N THR A 91 -15.52 10.69 7.17
CA THR A 91 -16.79 11.33 7.54
C THR A 91 -17.72 11.47 6.34
N SER A 92 -17.21 11.68 5.13
CA SER A 92 -18.00 11.73 3.90
C SER A 92 -18.71 10.40 3.54
N LEU A 93 -18.27 9.30 4.14
CA LEU A 93 -18.91 7.98 3.97
C LEU A 93 -20.05 7.75 4.95
N ALA A 94 -20.13 8.52 6.03
CA ALA A 94 -21.22 8.41 6.99
C ALA A 94 -22.56 8.72 6.31
N GLY A 95 -23.59 7.94 6.65
CA GLY A 95 -24.92 8.04 6.04
C GLY A 95 -25.08 7.32 4.70
N LYS A 96 -23.99 6.91 4.02
CA LYS A 96 -24.09 6.04 2.84
C LYS A 96 -24.66 4.68 3.24
N THR A 97 -25.39 4.05 2.31
CA THR A 97 -26.01 2.75 2.54
C THR A 97 -25.18 1.62 1.94
N VAL A 98 -24.99 0.55 2.72
CA VAL A 98 -24.36 -0.70 2.31
C VAL A 98 -25.24 -1.86 2.75
N ALA A 99 -25.66 -2.70 1.81
CA ALA A 99 -26.53 -3.85 2.09
C ALA A 99 -27.76 -3.50 2.99
N ASN A 100 -28.46 -2.42 2.62
CA ASN A 100 -29.61 -1.84 3.35
C ASN A 100 -29.32 -1.30 4.77
N ARG A 101 -28.04 -1.14 5.14
CA ARG A 101 -27.61 -0.56 6.42
C ARG A 101 -26.94 0.78 6.21
N THR A 102 -27.23 1.75 7.05
CA THR A 102 -26.51 3.03 7.05
C THR A 102 -25.11 2.84 7.64
N LEU A 103 -24.12 3.49 7.03
CA LEU A 103 -22.76 3.48 7.53
C LEU A 103 -22.60 4.59 8.57
N ALA A 104 -22.07 4.22 9.74
CA ALA A 104 -21.75 5.14 10.82
C ALA A 104 -20.25 5.11 11.10
N VAL A 105 -19.65 6.28 11.30
CA VAL A 105 -18.23 6.43 11.60
C VAL A 105 -18.06 6.81 13.06
N LEU A 106 -17.27 6.04 13.80
CA LEU A 106 -16.98 6.27 15.20
C LEU A 106 -15.48 6.45 15.40
N ARG A 107 -15.11 7.31 16.33
CA ARG A 107 -13.72 7.46 16.79
C ARG A 107 -13.67 6.98 18.23
N ILE A 108 -12.81 6.01 18.50
CA ILE A 108 -12.68 5.39 19.81
C ILE A 108 -11.23 5.53 20.30
N THR A 109 -11.06 5.64 21.61
CA THR A 109 -9.74 5.79 22.24
C THR A 109 -9.32 4.57 23.04
N ALA A 110 -10.27 3.69 23.35
CA ALA A 110 -10.13 2.54 24.24
C ALA A 110 -10.49 1.25 23.48
N ALA A 111 -9.66 0.22 23.61
CA ALA A 111 -9.79 -1.03 22.86
C ALA A 111 -11.08 -1.77 23.22
N GLU A 112 -11.56 -1.63 24.46
CA GLU A 112 -12.78 -2.25 24.97
C GLU A 112 -14.04 -1.73 24.26
N LYS A 113 -13.96 -0.52 23.66
CA LYS A 113 -15.05 0.03 22.85
C LYS A 113 -15.11 -0.59 21.46
N ALA A 114 -14.11 -1.36 21.04
CA ALA A 114 -14.09 -2.00 19.72
C ALA A 114 -15.26 -2.97 19.51
N ALA A 115 -15.86 -3.52 20.58
CA ALA A 115 -17.00 -4.44 20.50
C ALA A 115 -18.21 -3.88 19.74
N VAL A 116 -18.33 -2.56 19.56
CA VAL A 116 -19.40 -1.95 18.75
C VAL A 116 -19.08 -1.93 17.24
N CYS A 117 -17.82 -2.09 16.87
CA CYS A 117 -17.32 -1.90 15.51
C CYS A 117 -17.59 -3.13 14.64
N HIS A 118 -17.97 -2.90 13.38
CA HIS A 118 -17.99 -3.96 12.37
C HIS A 118 -16.68 -3.98 11.60
N ILE A 119 -16.16 -2.79 11.33
CA ILE A 119 -14.80 -2.55 10.82
C ILE A 119 -14.07 -1.72 11.87
N LEU A 120 -12.88 -2.14 12.27
CA LEU A 120 -11.99 -1.37 13.13
C LEU A 120 -10.73 -1.02 12.34
N PHE A 121 -10.55 0.26 12.04
CA PHE A 121 -9.30 0.80 11.53
C PHE A 121 -8.38 1.16 12.70
N VAL A 122 -7.21 0.54 12.75
CA VAL A 122 -6.15 0.77 13.72
C VAL A 122 -5.08 1.63 13.06
N SER A 123 -4.95 2.87 13.54
CA SER A 123 -3.95 3.83 13.05
C SER A 123 -2.53 3.36 13.34
N ALA A 124 -1.57 3.66 12.47
CA ALA A 124 -0.13 3.51 12.72
C ALA A 124 0.33 4.07 14.08
N SER A 125 -0.35 5.10 14.60
CA SER A 125 -0.08 5.66 15.94
C SER A 125 -0.27 4.68 17.10
N GLU A 126 -0.98 3.57 16.87
CA GLU A 126 -1.30 2.56 17.88
C GLU A 126 -0.36 1.35 17.86
N GLN A 127 0.68 1.37 17.02
CA GLN A 127 1.71 0.32 16.96
C GLN A 127 2.23 -0.11 18.36
N PRO A 128 2.49 0.79 19.33
CA PRO A 128 3.02 0.38 20.64
C PRO A 128 2.06 -0.45 21.49
N ARG A 129 0.75 -0.42 21.21
CA ARG A 129 -0.28 -1.18 21.94
C ARG A 129 -1.10 -2.08 21.02
N LEU A 130 -0.56 -2.45 19.87
CA LEU A 130 -1.24 -3.27 18.88
C LEU A 130 -1.74 -4.59 19.47
N ASP A 131 -0.89 -5.31 20.20
CA ASP A 131 -1.22 -6.60 20.81
C ASP A 131 -2.42 -6.46 21.76
N GLN A 132 -2.43 -5.44 22.62
CA GLN A 132 -3.55 -5.15 23.51
C GLN A 132 -4.86 -4.90 22.74
N ILE A 133 -4.79 -4.19 21.61
CA ILE A 133 -5.98 -3.92 20.78
C ILE A 133 -6.49 -5.20 20.14
N LEU A 134 -5.59 -6.02 19.59
CA LEU A 134 -5.95 -7.29 18.96
C LEU A 134 -6.49 -8.30 19.98
N ASP A 135 -5.93 -8.36 21.18
CA ASP A 135 -6.44 -9.18 22.29
C ASP A 135 -7.85 -8.76 22.72
N ALA A 136 -8.11 -7.45 22.82
CA ALA A 136 -9.43 -6.93 23.17
C ALA A 136 -10.48 -7.21 22.08
N VAL A 137 -10.07 -7.24 20.81
CA VAL A 137 -10.92 -7.66 19.69
C VAL A 137 -11.14 -9.17 19.71
N GLY A 138 -10.08 -9.95 19.94
CA GLY A 138 -10.11 -11.41 19.98
C GLY A 138 -10.73 -12.01 18.70
N SER A 139 -11.59 -13.02 18.87
CA SER A 139 -12.32 -13.67 17.77
C SER A 139 -13.68 -13.04 17.48
N GLN A 140 -13.92 -11.79 17.93
CA GLN A 140 -15.16 -11.10 17.60
C GLN A 140 -15.26 -10.90 16.09
N PRO A 141 -16.46 -10.95 15.49
CA PRO A 141 -16.67 -10.68 14.07
C PRO A 141 -16.50 -9.19 13.76
N ILE A 142 -15.24 -8.75 13.79
CA ILE A 142 -14.77 -7.40 13.55
C ILE A 142 -13.69 -7.49 12.50
N LEU A 143 -13.90 -6.81 11.37
CA LEU A 143 -12.87 -6.71 10.35
C LEU A 143 -11.84 -5.67 10.78
N THR A 144 -10.71 -6.14 11.30
CA THR A 144 -9.60 -5.28 11.69
C THR A 144 -8.78 -4.89 10.46
N VAL A 145 -8.52 -3.60 10.31
CA VAL A 145 -7.77 -3.01 9.22
C VAL A 145 -6.71 -2.10 9.83
N ALA A 146 -5.49 -2.10 9.33
CA ALA A 146 -4.48 -1.15 9.79
C ALA A 146 -3.61 -0.68 8.64
N ASP A 147 -2.97 0.47 8.80
CA ASP A 147 -1.98 0.98 7.85
C ASP A 147 -0.57 1.01 8.45
N MET A 148 -0.18 -0.15 8.98
CA MET A 148 1.13 -0.38 9.58
C MET A 148 1.71 -1.70 9.09
N ASP A 149 3.04 -1.81 9.17
CA ASP A 149 3.74 -3.05 8.87
C ASP A 149 3.48 -4.14 9.92
N GLN A 150 3.70 -5.39 9.53
CA GLN A 150 3.58 -6.59 10.38
C GLN A 150 2.19 -6.83 11.00
N PHE A 151 1.17 -6.03 10.68
CA PHE A 151 -0.17 -6.14 11.24
C PHE A 151 -0.84 -7.50 11.05
N THR A 152 -0.79 -8.05 9.83
CA THR A 152 -1.32 -9.38 9.49
C THR A 152 -0.58 -10.51 10.19
N GLY A 153 0.72 -10.35 10.40
CA GLY A 153 1.58 -11.28 11.16
C GLY A 153 1.28 -11.27 12.66
N ALA A 154 0.83 -10.14 13.20
CA ALA A 154 0.36 -10.01 14.58
C ALA A 154 -1.07 -10.55 14.81
N GLY A 155 -1.74 -11.05 13.76
CA GLY A 155 -3.11 -11.59 13.85
C GLY A 155 -4.20 -10.64 13.35
N GLY A 156 -3.84 -9.46 12.85
CA GLY A 156 -4.76 -8.58 12.13
C GLY A 156 -5.23 -9.18 10.79
N ILE A 157 -6.38 -8.71 10.30
CA ILE A 157 -7.00 -9.25 9.08
C ILE A 157 -6.53 -8.54 7.81
N VAL A 158 -6.58 -7.21 7.74
CA VAL A 158 -6.18 -6.45 6.54
C VAL A 158 -5.11 -5.40 6.85
N ALA A 159 -3.98 -5.45 6.17
CA ALA A 159 -3.00 -4.36 6.17
C ALA A 159 -3.10 -3.54 4.87
N LEU A 160 -3.17 -2.21 5.02
CA LEU A 160 -3.12 -1.22 3.96
C LEU A 160 -1.71 -0.67 3.87
N LYS A 161 -0.85 -1.29 3.06
CA LYS A 161 0.55 -0.88 2.91
C LYS A 161 0.69 0.17 1.81
N ALA A 162 1.41 1.24 2.10
CA ALA A 162 1.86 2.18 1.08
C ALA A 162 2.93 1.49 0.21
N ALA A 163 2.78 1.52 -1.11
CA ALA A 163 3.76 0.99 -2.05
C ALA A 163 3.75 1.80 -3.35
N ASP A 164 4.83 2.57 -3.62
CA ASP A 164 5.08 3.24 -4.91
C ASP A 164 3.84 3.87 -5.56
N ASN A 165 3.21 4.82 -4.86
CA ASN A 165 1.99 5.50 -5.33
C ASN A 165 0.80 4.55 -5.56
N ARG A 166 0.74 3.43 -4.85
CA ARG A 166 -0.38 2.47 -4.79
C ARG A 166 -0.60 2.00 -3.36
N SER A 167 -1.85 1.67 -3.02
CA SER A 167 -2.15 0.97 -1.76
C SER A 167 -2.15 -0.53 -2.02
N ARG A 168 -1.16 -1.25 -1.48
CA ARG A 168 -1.14 -2.72 -1.53
C ARG A 168 -1.94 -3.27 -0.35
N LEU A 169 -2.87 -4.18 -0.64
CA LEU A 169 -3.60 -4.89 0.40
C LEU A 169 -2.89 -6.20 0.72
N GLU A 170 -2.67 -6.44 2.01
CA GLU A 170 -2.34 -7.75 2.53
C GLU A 170 -3.52 -8.25 3.36
N ILE A 171 -3.98 -9.48 3.08
CA ILE A 171 -5.19 -10.04 3.70
C ILE A 171 -4.85 -11.39 4.33
N ASN A 172 -5.08 -11.51 5.63
CA ASN A 172 -5.03 -12.77 6.36
C ASN A 172 -6.44 -13.40 6.34
N VAL A 173 -6.67 -14.27 5.35
CA VAL A 173 -7.97 -14.95 5.17
C VAL A 173 -8.29 -15.87 6.35
N GLU A 174 -7.29 -16.55 6.91
CA GLU A 174 -7.47 -17.42 8.07
C GLU A 174 -7.95 -16.63 9.30
N ALA A 175 -7.38 -15.44 9.55
CA ALA A 175 -7.85 -14.56 10.62
C ALA A 175 -9.30 -14.08 10.38
N ALA A 176 -9.66 -13.76 9.13
CA ALA A 176 -11.04 -13.40 8.80
C ALA A 176 -12.02 -14.54 9.09
N GLU A 177 -11.67 -15.76 8.70
CA GLU A 177 -12.49 -16.95 8.93
C GLU A 177 -12.62 -17.28 10.43
N LYS A 178 -11.54 -17.15 11.21
CA LYS A 178 -11.56 -17.31 12.67
C LYS A 178 -12.47 -16.28 13.36
N ALA A 179 -12.55 -15.07 12.82
CA ALA A 179 -13.50 -14.04 13.26
C ALA A 179 -14.94 -14.30 12.74
N GLY A 180 -15.19 -15.36 11.97
CA GLY A 180 -16.49 -15.68 11.39
C GLY A 180 -16.90 -14.77 10.23
N LEU A 181 -15.95 -14.06 9.63
CA LEU A 181 -16.17 -13.18 8.49
C LEU A 181 -15.99 -13.94 7.18
N LYS A 182 -16.83 -13.65 6.19
CA LYS A 182 -16.63 -14.12 4.82
C LYS A 182 -16.25 -12.95 3.93
N LEU A 183 -15.08 -13.05 3.29
CA LEU A 183 -14.61 -12.04 2.35
C LEU A 183 -14.95 -12.48 0.92
N SER A 184 -15.61 -11.61 0.16
CA SER A 184 -15.90 -11.88 -1.25
C SER A 184 -14.62 -12.02 -2.06
N SER A 185 -14.60 -12.95 -3.03
CA SER A 185 -13.53 -13.08 -4.01
C SER A 185 -13.27 -11.79 -4.80
N LYS A 186 -14.26 -10.91 -4.93
CA LYS A 186 -14.07 -9.58 -5.54
C LYS A 186 -13.12 -8.71 -4.73
N LEU A 187 -13.13 -8.82 -3.40
CA LEU A 187 -12.22 -8.11 -2.52
C LEU A 187 -10.79 -8.64 -2.64
N LEU A 188 -10.66 -9.97 -2.73
CA LEU A 188 -9.36 -10.65 -2.91
C LEU A 188 -8.74 -10.39 -4.29
N ARG A 189 -9.51 -9.90 -5.27
CA ARG A 189 -8.96 -9.44 -6.55
C ARG A 189 -8.47 -7.99 -6.50
N LEU A 190 -8.97 -7.19 -5.54
CA LEU A 190 -8.50 -5.82 -5.35
C LEU A 190 -7.13 -5.79 -4.66
N SER A 191 -6.73 -6.87 -3.98
CA SER A 191 -5.41 -6.95 -3.36
C SER A 191 -4.25 -7.00 -4.35
N ASP A 192 -4.54 -7.28 -5.62
CA ASP A 192 -3.52 -7.41 -6.65
C ASP A 192 -3.01 -6.06 -7.17
N THR A 193 -3.82 -4.98 -7.19
CA THR A 193 -3.37 -3.59 -7.49
C THR A 193 -4.50 -2.58 -7.23
N VAL A 194 -4.30 -1.59 -6.35
CA VAL A 194 -5.15 -0.38 -6.28
C VAL A 194 -4.28 0.83 -6.62
N ASP A 195 -4.54 1.42 -7.78
CA ASP A 195 -3.74 2.51 -8.34
C ASP A 195 -4.13 3.88 -7.75
N MET A 196 -3.18 4.65 -7.20
CA MET A 196 -3.47 5.98 -6.61
C MET A 196 -3.75 7.05 -7.67
N GLN A 197 -3.56 6.77 -8.96
CA GLN A 197 -3.83 7.72 -10.05
C GLN A 197 -5.33 7.90 -10.37
N ALA A 198 -6.20 6.97 -9.96
CA ALA A 198 -7.61 6.96 -10.38
C ALA A 198 -8.51 8.03 -9.71
N VAL A 199 -8.01 8.75 -8.69
CA VAL A 199 -8.79 9.76 -7.95
C VAL A 199 -8.68 11.16 -8.58
N ASP A 200 -7.85 11.35 -9.61
CA ASP A 200 -7.57 12.64 -10.24
C ASP A 200 -8.41 12.93 -11.51
N GLN A 201 -9.56 12.29 -11.69
CA GLN A 201 -10.50 12.65 -12.76
C GLN A 201 -11.49 13.70 -12.23
N PRO A 202 -11.26 15.01 -12.42
CA PRO A 202 -12.36 15.96 -12.36
C PRO A 202 -13.32 15.60 -13.48
N GLU A 203 -14.59 15.43 -13.10
CA GLU A 203 -15.74 15.27 -13.97
C GLU A 203 -15.59 16.17 -15.21
N SER A 204 -15.20 15.58 -16.33
CA SER A 204 -15.07 16.29 -17.59
C SER A 204 -16.47 16.63 -18.08
N LEU A 205 -16.82 17.92 -17.96
CA LEU A 205 -17.67 18.67 -18.88
C LEU A 205 -18.94 17.97 -19.36
N ILE A 206 -20.08 18.35 -18.77
CA ILE A 206 -21.34 18.50 -19.49
C ILE A 206 -21.82 19.94 -19.28
#